data_AF-A0A6G3RZN7-F1
#
_entry.id   AF-A0A6G3RZN7-F1
#
_cell.length_a   1.000
_cell.length_b   1.000
_cell.length_c   1.000
_cell.angle_alpha   90.00
_cell.angle_beta   90.00
_cell.angle_gamma   90.00
#
_symmetry.space_group_name_H-M   'P 1'
#
loop_
_entity.id
_entity.type
_entity.pdbx_description
1 polymer ?
#
loop_
_entity_poly.entity_id
_entity_poly.type
_entity_poly.pdbx_seq_one_letter_code
_entity_poly.pdbx_strand_id
1 'polypeptide(L)'
;MRRRPRLSRPLAVLALPLAGLLAAVALPTSAHGAGPAFTGTWAAAPTTAPASDTTAFQDQTLRQIVHTSVAGRTVRVRFTNEFGTAPLAIGAAHVARPAAGGPATAVDPASDRVLR
;
A
#
# COMPACT_ATOMS: atom_id res chain seq x y z
N MET A 1 70.91 2.30 -58.57
CA MET A 1 70.38 3.50 -59.28
C MET A 1 69.08 3.08 -59.96
N ARG A 2 67.90 3.70 -59.86
CA ARG A 2 67.44 5.03 -59.44
C ARG A 2 65.94 4.92 -59.06
N ARG A 3 65.58 5.61 -57.97
CA ARG A 3 64.38 6.43 -57.67
C ARG A 3 62.94 5.86 -57.77
N ARG A 4 62.29 5.82 -56.59
CA ARG A 4 60.83 5.98 -56.34
C ARG A 4 60.38 7.41 -56.74
N PRO A 5 59.10 7.70 -57.09
CA PRO A 5 58.03 7.98 -56.08
C PRO A 5 56.58 7.62 -56.54
N ARG A 6 55.68 7.13 -55.67
CA ARG A 6 54.71 7.75 -54.73
C ARG A 6 53.33 8.11 -55.31
N LEU A 7 52.31 7.85 -54.46
CA LEU A 7 50.96 8.45 -54.34
C LEU A 7 49.89 7.87 -55.28
N SER A 8 48.64 7.64 -54.87
CA SER A 8 47.91 7.97 -53.63
C SER A 8 46.57 7.20 -53.61
N ARG A 9 46.18 6.70 -52.44
CA ARG A 9 44.86 6.12 -52.16
C ARG A 9 43.83 7.22 -51.93
N PRO A 10 42.55 7.04 -52.32
CA PRO A 10 41.45 7.60 -51.56
C PRO A 10 40.80 6.52 -50.70
N LEU A 11 40.80 6.79 -49.39
CA LEU A 11 39.95 6.13 -48.40
C LEU A 11 38.51 6.60 -48.62
N ALA A 12 37.62 5.70 -49.06
CA ALA A 12 36.18 5.93 -48.93
C ALA A 12 35.77 5.53 -47.51
N VAL A 13 35.72 6.50 -46.60
CA VAL A 13 35.10 6.33 -45.29
C VAL A 13 33.58 6.38 -45.50
N LEU A 14 32.95 5.21 -45.46
CA LEU A 14 31.49 5.09 -45.48
C LEU A 14 30.97 5.45 -44.08
N ALA A 15 30.49 6.68 -43.93
CA ALA A 15 29.74 7.12 -42.76
C ALA A 15 28.36 6.45 -42.78
N LEU A 16 28.11 5.50 -41.87
CA LEU A 16 26.77 4.96 -41.63
C LEU A 16 26.01 5.90 -40.67
N PRO A 17 24.71 6.17 -40.91
CA PRO A 17 23.95 7.15 -40.16
C PRO A 17 23.58 6.62 -38.76
N LEU A 18 23.76 7.48 -37.76
CA LEU A 18 23.26 7.35 -36.40
C LEU A 18 21.72 7.43 -36.41
N ALA A 19 21.05 6.35 -36.78
CA ALA A 19 19.59 6.26 -36.76
C ALA A 19 19.12 6.04 -35.31
N GLY A 20 18.39 7.02 -34.79
CA GLY A 20 18.00 7.18 -33.40
C GLY A 20 17.32 5.98 -32.76
N LEU A 21 17.90 5.49 -31.67
CA LEU A 21 17.20 4.71 -30.67
C LEU A 21 16.75 5.65 -29.55
N LEU A 22 15.69 6.43 -29.80
CA LEU A 22 14.89 7.00 -28.73
C LEU A 22 14.04 5.86 -28.16
N ALA A 23 14.66 5.02 -27.33
CA ALA A 23 13.91 4.12 -26.47
C ALA A 23 13.11 5.01 -25.51
N ALA A 24 11.83 5.19 -25.80
CA ALA A 24 10.90 5.79 -24.86
C ALA A 24 10.92 4.94 -23.60
N VAL A 25 11.55 5.44 -22.55
CA VAL A 25 11.40 4.89 -21.20
C VAL A 25 9.92 5.07 -20.86
N ALA A 26 9.12 4.03 -21.09
CA ALA A 26 7.78 3.94 -20.55
C ALA A 26 7.94 3.85 -19.03
N LEU A 27 7.95 5.02 -18.37
CA LEU A 27 7.81 5.08 -16.92
C LEU A 27 6.49 4.36 -16.60
N PRO A 28 6.47 3.41 -15.65
CA PRO A 28 5.21 2.86 -15.20
C PRO A 28 4.41 4.02 -14.59
N THR A 29 3.43 4.52 -15.33
CA THR A 29 2.39 5.36 -14.75
C THR A 29 1.58 4.43 -13.88
N SER A 30 1.88 4.44 -12.58
CA SER A 30 0.98 3.89 -11.58
C SER A 30 -0.35 4.65 -11.71
N ALA A 31 -1.25 4.10 -12.52
CA ALA A 31 -2.64 4.50 -12.53
C ALA A 31 -3.15 4.17 -11.13
N HIS A 32 -3.09 5.16 -10.25
CA HIS A 32 -3.86 5.12 -9.01
C HIS A 32 -5.30 4.98 -9.48
N GLY A 33 -5.86 3.78 -9.31
CA GLY A 33 -7.18 3.46 -9.81
C GLY A 33 -8.15 4.57 -9.42
N ALA A 34 -9.04 4.94 -10.33
CA ALA A 34 -10.02 6.03 -10.19
C ALA A 34 -11.08 5.78 -9.09
N GLY A 35 -10.74 5.00 -8.06
CA GLY A 35 -11.52 4.85 -6.86
C GLY A 35 -11.28 6.02 -5.89
N PRO A 36 -12.13 6.13 -4.86
CA PRO A 36 -11.97 7.17 -3.85
C PRO A 36 -10.60 7.09 -3.18
N ALA A 37 -9.95 8.24 -3.03
CA ALA A 37 -8.71 8.35 -2.27
C ALA A 37 -9.02 8.14 -0.77
N PHE A 38 -8.26 7.25 -0.13
CA PHE A 38 -8.36 7.00 1.31
C PHE A 38 -7.18 7.65 2.02
N THR A 39 -7.46 8.29 3.15
CA THR A 39 -6.46 8.88 4.03
C THR A 39 -6.48 8.16 5.38
N GLY A 40 -5.30 7.84 5.90
CA GLY A 40 -5.16 7.24 7.23
C GLY A 40 -5.57 8.24 8.32
N THR A 41 -6.45 7.80 9.23
CA THR A 41 -6.92 8.62 10.37
C THR A 41 -6.40 8.10 11.72
N TRP A 42 -5.96 6.84 11.77
CA TRP A 42 -5.37 6.18 12.93
C TRP A 42 -4.59 4.94 12.47
N ALA A 43 -3.54 4.58 13.20
CA ALA A 43 -2.83 3.31 13.03
C ALA A 43 -2.14 2.91 14.34
N ALA A 44 -1.86 1.61 14.47
CA ALA A 44 -0.93 1.07 15.45
C ALA A 44 0.10 0.19 14.71
N ALA A 45 1.35 0.17 15.19
CA ALA A 45 2.36 -0.71 14.63
C ALA A 45 2.00 -2.18 14.92
N PRO A 46 2.01 -3.07 13.92
CA PRO A 46 1.91 -4.50 14.14
C PRO A 46 3.01 -4.96 15.10
N THR A 47 2.66 -5.82 16.06
CA THR A 47 3.61 -6.35 17.04
C THR A 47 3.31 -7.81 17.37
N THR A 48 4.35 -8.59 17.66
CA THR A 48 4.25 -9.93 18.24
C THR A 48 4.39 -9.93 19.76
N ALA A 49 4.74 -8.79 20.36
CA ALA A 49 4.80 -8.65 21.81
C ALA A 49 3.39 -8.67 22.39
N PRO A 50 3.05 -9.65 23.25
CA PRO A 50 1.71 -9.74 23.83
C PRO A 50 1.48 -8.62 24.85
N ALA A 51 0.22 -8.27 25.09
CA ALA A 51 -0.14 -7.26 26.10
C ALA A 51 0.11 -7.75 27.54
N SER A 52 0.08 -9.07 27.73
CA SER A 52 0.41 -9.78 28.96
C SER A 52 0.82 -11.22 28.63
N ASP A 53 1.43 -11.92 29.59
CA ASP A 53 1.80 -13.35 29.47
C ASP A 53 0.61 -14.29 29.16
N THR A 54 -0.61 -13.80 29.34
CA THR A 54 -1.86 -14.53 29.15
C THR A 54 -2.66 -14.07 27.93
N THR A 55 -2.12 -13.18 27.10
CA THR A 55 -2.84 -12.67 25.92
C THR A 55 -2.92 -13.75 24.85
N ALA A 56 -4.03 -14.49 24.86
CA ALA A 56 -4.42 -15.41 23.81
C ALA A 56 -5.88 -15.14 23.44
N PHE A 57 -6.18 -15.20 22.14
CA PHE A 57 -7.56 -15.05 21.68
C PHE A 57 -8.09 -16.28 20.95
N GLN A 58 -9.27 -16.77 21.37
CA GLN A 58 -9.95 -17.91 20.76
C GLN A 58 -11.45 -17.60 20.67
N ASP A 59 -11.98 -17.52 19.46
CA ASP A 59 -13.42 -17.32 19.16
C ASP A 59 -14.10 -16.25 20.03
N GLN A 60 -13.54 -15.04 20.03
CA GLN A 60 -14.06 -13.95 20.83
C GLN A 60 -14.10 -12.63 20.08
N THR A 61 -15.00 -11.77 20.53
CA THR A 61 -15.14 -10.42 20.00
C THR A 61 -14.17 -9.47 20.69
N LEU A 62 -13.26 -8.89 19.91
CA LEU A 62 -12.40 -7.81 20.38
C LEU A 62 -13.09 -6.45 20.17
N ARG A 63 -13.03 -5.61 21.20
CA ARG A 63 -13.50 -4.22 21.13
C ARG A 63 -12.31 -3.28 21.10
N GLN A 64 -12.17 -2.52 20.02
CA GLN A 64 -11.14 -1.49 19.88
C GLN A 64 -11.79 -0.11 19.87
N ILE A 65 -11.30 0.78 20.74
CA ILE A 65 -11.68 2.19 20.75
C ILE A 65 -10.61 2.96 19.99
N VAL A 66 -11.00 3.53 18.86
CA VAL A 66 -10.11 4.28 17.96
C VAL A 66 -10.48 5.76 17.95
N HIS A 67 -9.49 6.62 18.16
CA HIS A 67 -9.63 8.07 18.04
C HIS A 67 -9.11 8.50 16.68
N THR A 68 -10.00 9.04 15.85
CA THR A 68 -9.71 9.47 14.48
C THR A 68 -9.15 10.89 14.48
N SER A 69 -8.06 11.15 13.77
CA SER A 69 -7.50 12.51 13.59
C SER A 69 -8.17 13.30 12.47
N VAL A 70 -8.74 12.60 11.49
CA VAL A 70 -9.44 13.18 10.33
C VAL A 70 -10.82 12.54 10.18
N ALA A 71 -11.84 13.36 9.95
CA ALA A 71 -13.22 12.93 9.73
C ALA A 71 -13.49 12.50 8.28
N GLY A 72 -14.59 11.78 8.07
CA GLY A 72 -15.02 11.36 6.74
C GLY A 72 -16.44 10.78 6.75
N ARG A 73 -17.01 10.57 5.55
CA ARG A 73 -18.33 9.95 5.38
C ARG A 73 -18.29 8.43 5.28
N THR A 74 -17.12 7.88 4.99
CA THR A 74 -16.90 6.45 4.80
C THR A 74 -15.70 6.02 5.61
N VAL A 75 -15.80 4.85 6.24
CA VAL A 75 -14.70 4.22 6.96
C VAL A 75 -14.25 2.99 6.19
N ARG A 76 -12.94 2.76 6.17
CA ARG A 76 -12.33 1.52 5.72
C ARG A 76 -11.45 0.98 6.83
N VAL A 77 -11.66 -0.27 7.20
CA VAL A 77 -10.84 -0.98 8.19
C VAL A 77 -9.99 -2.00 7.44
N ARG A 78 -8.68 -2.02 7.73
CA ARG A 78 -7.75 -3.00 7.18
C ARG A 78 -7.29 -3.93 8.28
N PHE A 79 -7.72 -5.18 8.20
CA PHE A 79 -7.18 -6.25 9.03
C PHE A 79 -5.89 -6.78 8.40
N THR A 80 -4.93 -7.17 9.23
CA THR A 80 -3.68 -7.77 8.78
C THR A 80 -3.42 -9.04 9.58
N ASN A 81 -2.90 -10.06 8.90
CA ASN A 81 -2.42 -11.30 9.49
C ASN A 81 -0.91 -11.44 9.23
N GLU A 82 -0.18 -10.34 9.44
CA GLU A 82 1.22 -10.17 9.03
C GLU A 82 2.19 -11.19 9.64
N PHE A 83 1.93 -11.60 10.88
CA PHE A 83 2.77 -12.57 11.61
C PHE A 83 2.13 -13.96 11.76
N GLY A 84 0.92 -14.16 11.23
CA GLY A 84 0.21 -15.43 11.35
C GLY A 84 0.69 -16.47 10.34
N THR A 85 0.73 -17.74 10.74
CA THR A 85 1.09 -18.87 9.86
C THR A 85 -0.13 -19.61 9.30
N ALA A 86 -1.33 -19.28 9.77
CA ALA A 86 -2.60 -19.84 9.31
C ALA A 86 -3.57 -18.70 8.91
N PRO A 87 -4.58 -18.96 8.06
CA PRO A 87 -5.58 -17.97 7.70
C PRO A 87 -6.32 -17.41 8.94
N LEU A 88 -6.47 -16.09 9.01
CA LEU A 88 -7.28 -15.43 10.03
C LEU A 88 -8.75 -15.42 9.60
N ALA A 89 -9.60 -16.18 10.30
CA ALA A 89 -11.04 -16.13 10.13
C ALA A 89 -11.64 -15.00 10.96
N ILE A 90 -12.41 -14.11 10.31
CA ILE A 90 -13.18 -13.05 10.98
C ILE A 90 -14.65 -13.36 10.74
N GLY A 91 -15.37 -13.77 11.78
CA GLY A 91 -16.79 -14.14 11.67
C GLY A 91 -17.70 -12.95 11.37
N ALA A 92 -17.50 -11.84 12.06
CA ALA A 92 -18.17 -10.57 11.81
C ALA A 92 -17.29 -9.41 12.27
N ALA A 93 -17.44 -8.25 11.64
CA ALA A 93 -16.83 -7.02 12.09
C ALA A 93 -17.84 -5.87 12.00
N HIS A 94 -17.87 -5.04 13.04
CA HIS A 94 -18.83 -3.96 13.19
C HIS A 94 -18.09 -2.68 13.56
N VAL A 95 -18.65 -1.54 13.16
CA VAL A 95 -18.21 -0.21 13.61
C VAL A 95 -19.42 0.58 14.10
N ALA A 96 -19.23 1.27 15.23
CA ALA A 96 -20.24 2.11 15.84
C ALA A 96 -19.58 3.30 16.53
N ARG A 97 -20.34 4.38 16.71
CA ARG A 97 -19.92 5.53 17.51
C ARG A 97 -20.04 5.20 19.01
N PRO A 98 -19.22 5.82 19.87
CA PRO A 98 -19.39 5.67 21.32
C PRO A 98 -20.77 6.19 21.75
N ALA A 99 -21.35 5.58 22.77
CA ALA A 99 -22.58 6.07 23.39
C ALA A 99 -22.32 7.40 24.11
N ALA A 100 -23.33 8.29 24.17
CA ALA A 100 -23.23 9.56 24.88
C ALA A 100 -23.13 9.40 26.42
N GLY A 101 -23.41 8.21 26.94
CA GLY A 101 -23.31 7.88 28.36
C GLY A 101 -23.18 6.38 28.59
N GLY A 102 -22.91 6.00 29.84
CA GLY A 102 -22.61 4.61 30.22
C GLY A 102 -21.11 4.31 30.24
N PRO A 103 -20.72 3.03 30.28
CA PRO A 103 -19.32 2.62 30.27
C PRO A 103 -18.59 3.14 29.02
N ALA A 104 -17.28 3.38 29.11
CA ALA A 104 -16.45 3.81 27.98
C ALA A 104 -16.48 2.84 26.77
N THR A 105 -16.90 1.59 27.00
CA THR A 105 -17.06 0.55 25.99
C THR A 105 -18.44 0.53 25.31
N ALA A 106 -19.40 1.33 25.79
CA ALA A 106 -20.75 1.40 25.25
C ALA A 106 -20.77 2.09 23.88
N VAL A 107 -21.65 1.61 23.00
CA VAL A 107 -21.81 2.14 21.63
C VAL A 107 -23.24 2.63 21.43
N ASP A 108 -23.41 3.62 20.56
CA ASP A 108 -24.73 4.05 20.07
C ASP A 108 -25.28 2.98 19.10
N PRO A 109 -26.32 2.22 19.47
CA PRO A 109 -26.84 1.13 18.63
C PRO A 109 -27.37 1.63 17.29
N ALA A 110 -27.86 2.86 17.20
CA ALA A 110 -28.35 3.43 15.95
C ALA A 110 -27.24 3.65 14.91
N SER A 111 -25.98 3.73 15.38
CA SER A 111 -24.80 3.89 14.55
C SER A 111 -24.09 2.59 14.18
N ASP A 112 -24.52 1.44 14.73
CA ASP A 112 -23.85 0.16 14.49
C ASP A 112 -24.02 -0.29 13.03
N ARG A 113 -22.91 -0.62 12.38
CA ARG A 113 -22.88 -1.06 10.98
C ARG A 113 -21.90 -2.22 10.82
N VAL A 114 -22.37 -3.28 10.17
CA VAL A 114 -21.51 -4.38 9.69
C VAL A 114 -20.51 -3.82 8.66
N LEU A 115 -19.23 -4.17 8.82
CA LEU A 115 -18.20 -3.93 7.83
C LEU A 115 -18.32 -4.99 6.73
N ARG A 116 -18.38 -4.54 5.47
CA ARG A 116 -18.49 -5.38 4.28
C ARG A 116 -17.29 -5.18 3.37
#